data_AF-A0A822BPF3-F1
#
_entry.id   AF-A0A822BPF3-F1
#
_cell.length_a   1.000
_cell.length_b   1.000
_cell.length_c   1.000
_cell.angle_alpha   90.00
_cell.angle_beta   90.00
_cell.angle_gamma   90.00
#
_symmetry.space_group_name_H-M   'P 1'
#
loop_
_entity.id
_entity.type
_entity.pdbx_description
1 polymer ?
#
loop_
_entity_poly.entity_id
_entity_poly.type
_entity_poly.pdbx_seq_one_letter_code
_entity_poly.pdbx_strand_id
1 'polypeptide(L)'
;MQVFTILAYVTVVCCFLLPFSEQQYTPDWKSLDSRPLPAWYDESKIGIFIHWGVFSVPSIESEWMWWDWKGDKPNPELVAFMNNNYPPDWTYADFAQQFHAEFYDPNEWADIFAASGAKYIVLTSKHHEGFTMWPS
;
A
#
# COMPACT_ATOMS: atom_id res chain seq x y z
N MET A 1 -40.07 -37.14 26.69
CA MET A 1 -39.47 -36.44 25.52
C MET A 1 -39.32 -34.94 25.77
N GLN A 2 -38.85 -34.52 26.96
CA GLN A 2 -38.78 -33.10 27.39
C GLN A 2 -37.49 -32.74 28.13
N VAL A 3 -36.51 -33.65 28.23
CA VAL A 3 -35.27 -33.43 29.00
C VAL A 3 -34.08 -33.05 28.09
N PHE A 4 -34.16 -33.31 26.78
CA PHE A 4 -33.07 -33.04 25.83
C PHE A 4 -33.08 -31.63 25.23
N THR A 5 -34.15 -30.85 25.42
CA THR A 5 -34.29 -29.52 24.78
C THR A 5 -33.73 -28.38 25.63
N ILE A 6 -33.50 -28.61 26.94
CA ILE A 6 -33.02 -27.57 27.87
C ILE A 6 -31.48 -27.42 27.82
N LEU A 7 -30.74 -28.48 27.49
CA LEU A 7 -29.26 -28.40 27.39
C LEU A 7 -28.77 -27.59 26.17
N ALA A 8 -29.56 -27.50 25.10
CA ALA A 8 -29.16 -26.77 23.89
C ALA A 8 -29.22 -25.23 24.05
N TYR A 9 -30.05 -24.71 24.97
CA TYR A 9 -30.17 -23.26 25.20
C TYR A 9 -29.11 -22.70 26.15
N VAL A 10 -28.59 -23.50 27.09
CA VAL A 10 -27.60 -23.03 28.07
C VAL A 10 -26.21 -22.85 27.43
N THR A 11 -25.87 -23.64 26.40
CA THR A 11 -24.57 -23.53 25.72
C THR A 11 -24.48 -22.34 24.76
N VAL A 12 -25.61 -21.87 24.22
CA VAL A 12 -25.64 -20.77 23.22
C VAL A 12 -25.51 -19.39 23.86
N VAL A 13 -25.86 -19.23 25.15
CA VAL A 13 -25.83 -17.92 25.83
C VAL A 13 -24.43 -17.55 26.36
N CYS A 14 -23.55 -18.52 26.62
CA CYS A 14 -22.23 -18.25 27.21
C CYS A 14 -21.17 -17.73 26.23
N CYS A 15 -21.38 -17.81 24.92
CA CYS A 15 -20.40 -17.37 23.92
C CYS A 15 -20.42 -15.86 23.61
N PHE A 16 -21.35 -15.09 24.17
CA PHE A 16 -21.49 -13.65 23.89
C PHE A 16 -20.88 -12.72 24.95
N LEU A 17 -20.19 -13.25 25.96
CA LEU A 17 -19.68 -12.46 27.10
C LEU A 17 -18.16 -12.49 27.28
N LEU A 18 -17.39 -12.80 26.23
CA LEU A 18 -15.95 -12.52 26.28
C LEU A 18 -15.75 -11.05 25.91
N PRO A 19 -15.41 -10.16 26.85
CA PRO A 19 -14.97 -8.82 26.50
C PRO A 19 -13.74 -8.96 25.61
N PHE A 20 -13.86 -8.49 24.37
CA PHE A 20 -12.71 -8.25 23.51
C PHE A 20 -11.91 -7.13 24.19
N SER A 21 -10.88 -7.50 24.95
CA SER A 21 -9.97 -6.52 25.53
C SER A 21 -9.07 -6.04 24.41
N GLU A 22 -9.47 -4.95 23.76
CA GLU A 22 -8.58 -4.22 22.85
C GLU A 22 -7.37 -3.77 23.65
N GLN A 23 -6.19 -4.31 23.33
CA GLN A 23 -4.97 -3.95 24.03
C GLN A 23 -4.64 -2.49 23.70
N GLN A 24 -4.72 -1.63 24.72
CA GLN A 24 -4.40 -0.21 24.57
C GLN A 24 -2.89 0.01 24.65
N TYR A 25 -2.35 0.72 23.66
CA TYR A 25 -0.96 1.14 23.62
C TYR A 25 -0.84 2.61 23.99
N THR A 26 0.18 2.94 24.77
CA THR A 26 0.58 4.32 25.08
C THR A 26 1.69 4.76 24.12
N PRO A 27 1.84 6.07 23.84
CA PRO A 27 2.83 6.57 22.88
C PRO A 27 4.26 6.60 23.47
N ASP A 28 4.70 5.47 24.04
CA ASP A 28 6.05 5.26 24.55
C ASP A 28 6.60 3.91 24.09
N TRP A 29 7.93 3.84 23.95
CA TRP A 29 8.60 2.67 23.39
C TRP A 29 8.34 1.38 24.16
N LYS A 30 8.28 1.45 25.50
CA LYS A 30 8.04 0.27 26.33
C LYS A 30 6.68 -0.35 26.01
N SER A 31 5.66 0.49 25.80
CA SER A 31 4.33 0.04 25.39
C SER A 31 4.30 -0.46 23.95
N LEU A 32 4.86 0.30 23.00
CA LEU A 32 4.83 -0.05 21.57
C LEU A 32 5.65 -1.28 21.22
N ASP A 33 6.75 -1.54 21.92
CA ASP A 33 7.60 -2.72 21.71
C ASP A 33 6.98 -3.99 22.30
N SER A 34 5.95 -3.86 23.16
CA SER A 34 5.18 -5.00 23.65
C SER A 34 4.19 -5.58 22.62
N ARG A 35 4.04 -4.93 21.45
CA ARG A 35 3.16 -5.39 20.36
C ARG A 35 3.66 -6.72 19.80
N PRO A 36 2.86 -7.80 19.87
CA PRO A 36 3.23 -9.05 19.22
C PRO A 36 3.18 -8.87 17.70
N LEU A 37 4.00 -9.66 16.99
CA LEU A 37 3.84 -9.82 15.54
C LEU A 37 2.47 -10.45 15.26
N PRO A 38 1.60 -9.84 14.44
CA PRO A 38 0.32 -10.44 14.11
C PRO A 38 0.49 -11.78 13.39
N ALA A 39 -0.23 -12.81 13.84
CA ALA A 39 -0.10 -14.17 13.31
C ALA A 39 -0.31 -14.23 11.78
N TRP A 40 -1.29 -13.48 11.26
CA TRP A 40 -1.54 -13.44 9.81
C TRP A 40 -0.32 -12.97 9.01
N TYR A 41 0.47 -12.02 9.54
CA TYR A 41 1.64 -11.50 8.84
C TYR A 41 2.79 -12.51 8.88
N ASP A 42 3.00 -13.14 10.04
CA ASP A 42 3.95 -14.24 10.14
C ASP A 42 3.57 -15.36 9.16
N GLU A 43 2.32 -15.82 9.16
CA GLU A 43 1.84 -16.91 8.30
C GLU A 43 1.82 -16.58 6.80
N SER A 44 1.78 -15.30 6.44
CA SER A 44 1.65 -14.84 5.05
C SER A 44 2.85 -15.19 4.17
N LYS A 45 4.07 -15.05 4.71
CA LYS A 45 5.39 -15.31 4.09
C LYS A 45 5.73 -14.52 2.80
N ILE A 46 4.79 -14.33 1.88
CA ILE A 46 4.96 -13.65 0.58
C ILE A 46 3.93 -12.53 0.44
N GLY A 47 4.39 -11.35 0.06
CA GLY A 47 3.57 -10.24 -0.39
C GLY A 47 4.19 -9.52 -1.58
N ILE A 48 3.40 -8.67 -2.24
CA ILE A 48 3.84 -7.88 -3.40
C ILE A 48 3.83 -6.41 -3.01
N PHE A 49 4.93 -5.71 -3.32
CA PHE A 49 5.04 -4.26 -3.17
C PHE A 49 5.03 -3.62 -4.56
N ILE A 50 4.15 -2.64 -4.75
CA ILE A 50 3.94 -1.92 -6.00
C ILE A 50 4.48 -0.50 -5.84
N HIS A 51 5.50 -0.17 -6.63
CA HIS A 51 5.92 1.21 -6.88
C HIS A 51 5.17 1.73 -8.10
N TRP A 52 4.12 2.50 -7.86
CA TRP A 52 3.30 3.08 -8.91
C TRP A 52 2.78 4.45 -8.49
N GLY A 53 2.95 5.42 -9.38
CA GLY A 53 2.59 6.82 -9.13
C GLY A 53 2.97 7.71 -10.31
N VAL A 54 3.06 9.02 -10.06
CA VAL A 54 3.33 10.02 -11.12
C VAL A 54 4.67 9.77 -11.82
N PHE A 55 5.68 9.26 -11.12
CA PHE A 55 6.97 8.87 -11.71
C PHE A 55 6.84 7.78 -12.79
N SER A 56 5.75 7.00 -12.80
CA SER A 56 5.51 5.98 -13.81
C SER A 56 5.06 6.56 -15.16
N VAL A 57 4.53 7.78 -15.21
CA VAL A 57 4.06 8.43 -16.45
C VAL A 57 5.16 8.54 -17.51
N PRO A 58 6.33 9.14 -17.24
CA PRO A 58 7.39 9.23 -18.24
C PRO A 58 8.01 7.86 -18.58
N SER A 59 7.79 6.82 -17.76
CA SER A 59 8.26 5.45 -17.97
C SER A 59 9.74 5.35 -18.32
N ILE A 60 10.57 6.14 -17.63
CA ILE A 60 12.01 6.20 -17.85
C ILE A 60 12.75 6.08 -16.51
N GLU A 61 13.93 5.45 -16.57
CA GLU A 61 14.85 5.34 -15.43
C GLU A 61 14.20 4.55 -14.27
N SER A 62 13.82 5.19 -13.17
CA SER A 62 13.23 4.53 -12.00
C SER A 62 12.19 5.43 -11.30
N GLU A 63 11.69 5.00 -10.13
CA GLU A 63 10.88 5.85 -9.26
C GLU A 63 11.64 7.11 -8.77
N TRP A 64 12.96 7.14 -8.90
CA TRP A 64 13.82 8.29 -8.55
C TRP A 64 13.94 9.33 -9.66
N MET A 65 13.25 9.17 -10.79
CA MET A 65 13.45 10.04 -11.97
C MET A 65 13.32 11.54 -11.66
N TRP A 66 12.47 11.92 -10.70
CA TRP A 66 12.37 13.31 -10.24
C TRP A 66 13.69 13.82 -9.67
N TRP A 67 14.31 13.04 -8.77
CA TRP A 67 15.56 13.39 -8.11
C TRP A 67 16.73 13.32 -9.10
N ASP A 68 16.73 12.33 -9.99
CA ASP A 68 17.76 12.21 -11.01
C ASP A 68 17.62 13.27 -12.11
N TRP A 69 16.47 13.92 -12.24
CA TRP A 69 16.26 15.03 -13.16
C TRP A 69 16.51 16.41 -12.51
N LYS A 70 16.08 16.61 -11.26
CA LYS A 70 16.03 17.93 -10.61
C LYS A 70 16.77 18.03 -9.27
N GLY A 71 17.30 16.92 -8.75
CA GLY A 71 18.07 16.88 -7.51
C GLY A 71 19.46 17.49 -7.65
N ASP A 72 20.30 17.28 -6.64
CA ASP A 72 21.60 17.97 -6.52
C ASP A 72 22.60 17.64 -7.64
N LYS A 73 22.51 16.42 -8.20
CA LYS A 73 23.42 15.91 -9.24
C LYS A 73 22.61 15.23 -10.34
N PRO A 74 21.93 16.02 -11.19
CA PRO A 74 21.03 15.44 -12.17
C PRO A 74 21.79 14.62 -13.22
N ASN A 75 21.20 13.50 -13.62
CA ASN A 75 21.71 12.65 -14.68
C ASN A 75 21.62 13.40 -16.03
N PRO A 76 22.75 13.66 -16.71
CA PRO A 76 22.75 14.41 -17.97
C PRO A 76 21.92 13.76 -19.08
N GLU A 77 21.86 12.43 -19.14
CA GLU A 77 21.08 11.71 -20.15
C GLU A 77 19.58 11.89 -19.91
N LEU A 78 19.15 11.85 -18.64
CA LEU A 78 17.77 12.09 -18.28
C LEU A 78 17.36 13.54 -18.54
N VAL A 79 18.23 14.51 -18.19
CA VAL A 79 18.00 15.93 -18.51
C VAL A 79 17.85 16.12 -20.03
N ALA A 80 18.72 15.50 -20.82
CA ALA A 80 18.63 15.57 -22.28
C ALA A 80 17.34 14.93 -22.82
N PHE A 81 16.96 13.76 -22.29
CA PHE A 81 15.69 13.12 -22.63
C PHE A 81 14.51 14.05 -22.33
N MET A 82 14.49 14.66 -21.14
CA MET A 82 13.42 15.57 -20.73
C MET A 82 13.33 16.80 -21.65
N ASN A 83 14.47 17.43 -21.97
CA ASN A 83 14.51 18.59 -22.86
C ASN A 83 14.10 18.28 -24.30
N ASN A 84 14.29 17.04 -24.76
CA ASN A 84 13.97 16.65 -26.14
C ASN A 84 12.52 16.19 -26.32
N ASN A 85 11.85 15.75 -25.24
CA ASN A 85 10.53 15.12 -25.32
C ASN A 85 9.41 15.95 -24.66
N TYR A 86 9.76 16.94 -23.83
CA TYR A 86 8.79 17.77 -23.11
C TYR A 86 9.02 19.27 -23.37
N PRO A 87 7.97 20.11 -23.21
CA PRO A 87 8.12 21.57 -23.35
C PRO A 87 9.20 22.17 -22.44
N PRO A 88 9.84 23.29 -22.82
CA PRO A 88 10.93 23.91 -22.05
C PRO A 88 10.62 24.24 -20.59
N ASP A 89 9.35 24.52 -20.27
CA ASP A 89 8.88 24.86 -18.91
C ASP A 89 8.22 23.68 -18.18
N TRP A 90 8.36 22.45 -18.70
CA TRP A 90 7.78 21.27 -18.08
C TRP A 90 8.38 21.03 -16.69
N THR A 91 7.49 20.85 -15.71
CA THR A 91 7.83 20.53 -14.33
C THR A 91 7.42 19.09 -14.02
N TYR A 92 7.95 18.54 -12.93
CA TYR A 92 7.53 17.20 -12.49
C TYR A 92 6.04 17.14 -12.12
N ALA A 93 5.49 18.23 -11.58
CA ALA A 93 4.08 18.29 -11.19
C ALA A 93 3.14 18.20 -12.40
N ASP A 94 3.57 18.60 -13.60
CA ASP A 94 2.76 18.54 -14.81
C ASP A 94 2.43 17.09 -15.22
N PHE A 95 3.27 16.11 -14.84
CA PHE A 95 2.97 14.70 -15.03
C PHE A 95 1.75 14.21 -14.25
N ALA A 96 1.38 14.86 -13.14
CA ALA A 96 0.20 14.47 -12.37
C ALA A 96 -1.08 14.59 -13.20
N GLN A 97 -1.13 15.55 -14.13
CA GLN A 97 -2.28 15.72 -15.03
C GLN A 97 -2.37 14.59 -16.08
N GLN A 98 -1.26 13.92 -16.36
CA GLN A 98 -1.18 12.81 -17.33
C GLN A 98 -1.35 11.43 -16.66
N PHE A 99 -1.33 11.37 -15.33
CA PHE A 99 -1.50 10.13 -14.59
C PHE A 99 -2.99 9.73 -14.51
N HIS A 100 -3.53 9.30 -15.65
CA HIS A 100 -4.95 8.98 -15.81
C HIS A 100 -5.34 7.58 -15.32
N ALA A 101 -4.37 6.66 -15.26
CA ALA A 101 -4.60 5.25 -14.96
C ALA A 101 -5.72 4.63 -15.82
N GLU A 102 -5.76 4.99 -17.12
CA GLU A 102 -6.91 4.71 -18.00
C GLU A 102 -7.25 3.21 -18.14
N PHE A 103 -6.25 2.33 -18.02
CA PHE A 103 -6.41 0.88 -18.09
C PHE A 103 -6.29 0.19 -16.73
N TYR A 104 -6.38 0.94 -15.63
CA TYR A 104 -6.28 0.36 -14.30
C TYR A 104 -7.57 -0.37 -13.93
N ASP A 105 -7.48 -1.69 -13.80
CA ASP A 105 -8.50 -2.54 -13.18
C ASP A 105 -7.96 -3.12 -11.86
N PRO A 106 -8.42 -2.64 -10.69
CA PRO A 106 -7.98 -3.17 -9.40
C PRO A 106 -8.40 -4.62 -9.17
N ASN A 107 -9.49 -5.10 -9.80
CA ASN A 107 -9.93 -6.49 -9.65
C ASN A 107 -9.01 -7.43 -10.43
N GLU A 108 -8.63 -7.06 -11.66
CA GLU A 108 -7.67 -7.83 -12.44
C GLU A 108 -6.33 -7.96 -11.70
N TRP A 109 -5.85 -6.86 -11.12
CA TRP A 109 -4.64 -6.87 -10.28
C TRP A 109 -4.81 -7.79 -9.07
N ALA A 110 -5.92 -7.68 -8.35
CA ALA A 110 -6.20 -8.54 -7.19
C ALA A 110 -6.24 -10.03 -7.58
N ASP A 111 -6.85 -10.37 -8.71
CA ASP A 111 -6.91 -11.74 -9.24
C ASP A 111 -5.50 -12.27 -9.56
N ILE A 112 -4.66 -11.47 -10.24
CA ILE A 112 -3.27 -11.84 -10.54
C ILE A 112 -2.47 -12.03 -9.25
N PHE A 113 -2.60 -11.13 -8.30
CA PHE A 113 -1.89 -11.21 -7.03
C PHE A 113 -2.32 -12.43 -6.20
N ALA A 114 -3.61 -12.72 -6.14
CA ALA A 114 -4.12 -13.92 -5.49
C ALA A 114 -3.61 -15.19 -6.18
N ALA A 115 -3.61 -15.22 -7.52
CA ALA A 115 -3.11 -16.35 -8.31
C ALA A 115 -1.59 -16.58 -8.12
N SER A 116 -0.82 -15.52 -7.86
CA SER A 116 0.62 -15.63 -7.54
C SER A 116 0.91 -16.32 -6.21
N GLY A 117 -0.09 -16.45 -5.33
CA GLY A 117 0.04 -16.98 -3.97
C GLY A 117 0.42 -15.94 -2.91
N ALA A 118 0.61 -14.67 -3.29
CA ALA A 118 0.81 -13.56 -2.36
C ALA A 118 -0.35 -13.43 -1.36
N LYS A 119 -0.03 -13.07 -0.11
CA LYS A 119 -1.00 -12.98 0.99
C LYS A 119 -1.25 -11.56 1.47
N TYR A 120 -0.43 -10.60 1.04
CA TYR A 120 -0.65 -9.18 1.26
C TYR A 120 -0.04 -8.36 0.13
N ILE A 121 -0.58 -7.16 -0.06
CA ILE A 121 -0.14 -6.20 -1.08
C ILE A 121 0.13 -4.87 -0.39
N VAL A 122 1.21 -4.21 -0.79
CA VAL A 122 1.54 -2.85 -0.37
C VAL A 122 1.61 -2.00 -1.63
N LEU A 123 0.89 -0.88 -1.66
CA LEU A 123 1.01 0.14 -2.68
C LEU A 123 1.78 1.32 -2.09
N THR A 124 2.68 1.92 -2.85
CA THR A 124 3.26 3.22 -2.50
C THR A 124 2.16 4.26 -2.40
N SER A 125 1.70 4.54 -1.17
CA SER A 125 0.68 5.55 -0.95
C SER A 125 1.22 6.95 -1.26
N LYS A 126 2.47 7.21 -0.88
CA LYS A 126 3.26 8.40 -1.21
C LYS A 126 4.73 7.99 -1.27
N HIS A 127 5.40 8.32 -2.36
CA HIS A 127 6.84 8.08 -2.52
C HIS A 127 7.63 9.39 -2.33
N HIS A 128 8.94 9.39 -2.62
CA HIS A 128 9.87 10.49 -2.28
C HIS A 128 9.55 11.82 -2.98
N GLU A 129 8.92 11.79 -4.15
CA GLU A 129 8.44 12.97 -4.88
C GLU A 129 7.29 13.70 -4.17
N GLY A 130 6.61 13.02 -3.23
CA GLY A 130 5.59 13.62 -2.37
C GLY A 130 4.16 13.59 -2.92
N PHE A 131 3.90 12.99 -4.08
CA PHE A 131 2.54 12.83 -4.60
C PHE A 131 1.75 11.80 -3.78
N THR A 132 0.51 12.14 -3.41
CA THR A 132 -0.36 11.25 -2.63
C THR A 132 -1.32 10.50 -3.54
N MET A 133 -1.36 9.17 -3.41
CA MET A 133 -2.26 8.27 -4.14
C MET A 133 -3.66 8.20 -3.50
N TRP A 134 -4.01 9.16 -2.64
CA TRP A 134 -5.29 9.30 -1.98
C TRP A 134 -5.64 10.79 -1.81
N PRO A 135 -6.92 11.16 -1.61
CA PRO A 135 -7.31 12.54 -1.27
C PRO A 135 -6.81 12.90 0.13
N SER A 136 -5.68 13.60 0.19
CA SER A 136 -5.04 14.04 1.45
C SER A 136 -5.56 15.38 1.96
#